data_AF-A0A7S9KZV5-F1
#
_entry.id   AF-A0A7S9KZV5-F1
#
_cell.length_a   1.000
_cell.length_b   1.000
_cell.length_c   1.000
_cell.angle_alpha   90.00
_cell.angle_beta   90.00
_cell.angle_gamma   90.00
#
_symmetry.space_group_name_H-M   'P 1'
#
loop_
_entity.id
_entity.type
_entity.pdbx_description
1 polymer ?
#
loop_
_entity_poly.entity_id
_entity_poly.type
_entity_poly.pdbx_seq_one_letter_code
_entity_poly.pdbx_strand_id
1 'polypeptide(L)'
;MKFEVTILGSSSATPVFNRNPSAQLLNCNEKYYLIDCGEGTQQQLARYNLKAARIDHVFISHLHGDHYFGLIGLLSSLHLNGRSKPMQIFGPAPLLEILEIQFKYSDTVLKYPIEFFPIEADEPKQIFENQDLIVRTVVLNHRIPTTGFIFQQKQRQRKLIKEKTDEVPMAYYSALKKGMDVEMPDGKILRSEDYTLPPDPPRCYAYCSDTRFDERYFPYIKDCDTLYHEATFMHELLDRANETHHTTALQAAEVAKINGAKKLLIGHFSSRYKTLQMLLDEAQSVFENTELAVEGRTFHL
;
A
#
# COMPACT_ATOMS: atom_id res chain seq x y z
N MET A 1 4.48 0.07 16.92
CA MET A 1 4.65 1.14 15.91
C MET A 1 3.76 0.79 14.73
N LYS A 2 3.12 1.78 14.11
CA LYS A 2 2.05 1.55 13.13
C LYS A 2 2.59 1.05 11.79
N PHE A 3 1.98 -0.02 11.33
CA PHE A 3 2.03 -0.51 9.95
C PHE A 3 0.61 -1.01 9.68
N GLU A 4 -0.18 -0.15 9.05
CA GLU A 4 -1.62 -0.33 8.92
C GLU A 4 -2.11 0.33 7.64
N VAL A 5 -3.16 -0.22 7.03
CA VAL A 5 -3.78 0.34 5.84
C VAL A 5 -5.22 0.75 6.15
N THR A 6 -5.61 1.94 5.74
CA THR A 6 -7.01 2.38 5.79
C THR A 6 -7.60 2.39 4.39
N ILE A 7 -8.75 1.75 4.22
CA ILE A 7 -9.44 1.71 2.93
C ILE A 7 -10.22 3.00 2.74
N LEU A 8 -9.93 3.73 1.66
CA LEU A 8 -10.64 4.96 1.31
C LEU A 8 -11.73 4.68 0.26
N GLY A 9 -11.49 3.71 -0.62
CA GLY A 9 -12.48 3.21 -1.55
C GLY A 9 -12.13 1.82 -2.08
N SER A 10 -13.17 1.09 -2.47
CA SER A 10 -13.11 -0.34 -2.82
C SER A 10 -14.09 -0.75 -3.93
N SER A 11 -14.69 0.21 -4.64
CA SER A 11 -15.59 -0.04 -5.78
C SER A 11 -14.80 -0.07 -7.08
N SER A 12 -15.18 -0.97 -7.99
CA SER A 12 -14.65 -0.99 -9.36
C SER A 12 -15.40 -0.08 -10.31
N ALA A 13 -14.68 0.55 -11.25
CA ALA A 13 -15.11 1.29 -12.44
C ALA A 13 -16.02 2.51 -12.22
N THR A 14 -17.06 2.38 -11.41
CA THR A 14 -18.06 3.42 -11.15
C THR A 14 -18.35 3.50 -9.65
N PRO A 15 -18.55 4.73 -9.12
CA PRO A 15 -18.98 4.88 -7.74
C PRO A 15 -20.38 4.29 -7.55
N VAL A 16 -20.59 3.66 -6.40
CA VAL A 16 -21.91 3.24 -5.93
C VAL A 16 -22.20 3.97 -4.63
N PHE A 17 -23.47 4.08 -4.26
CA PHE A 17 -23.84 4.61 -2.95
C PHE A 17 -23.06 3.90 -1.83
N ASN A 18 -22.28 4.67 -1.06
CA ASN A 18 -21.36 4.19 -0.02
C ASN A 18 -20.23 3.26 -0.47
N ARG A 19 -19.84 3.28 -1.76
CA ARG A 19 -18.58 2.70 -2.24
C ARG A 19 -17.93 3.59 -3.32
N ASN A 20 -16.89 4.28 -2.91
CA ASN A 20 -15.97 5.07 -3.70
C ASN A 20 -15.00 4.20 -4.53
N PRO A 21 -14.50 4.76 -5.65
CA PRO A 21 -13.40 4.21 -6.44
C PRO A 21 -12.13 3.89 -5.63
N SER A 22 -11.26 3.06 -6.18
CA SER A 22 -10.03 2.56 -5.56
C SER A 22 -9.15 3.65 -4.96
N ALA A 23 -8.92 3.54 -3.65
CA ALA A 23 -7.90 4.30 -2.93
C ALA A 23 -7.63 3.67 -1.55
N GLN A 24 -6.36 3.61 -1.15
CA GLN A 24 -5.94 3.13 0.16
C GLN A 24 -4.85 4.01 0.75
N LEU A 25 -4.86 4.16 2.07
CA LEU A 25 -3.86 4.92 2.80
C LEU A 25 -3.05 4.01 3.71
N LEU A 26 -1.83 3.70 3.30
CA LEU A 26 -0.87 2.98 4.13
C LEU A 26 -0.18 3.97 5.08
N ASN A 27 -0.18 3.62 6.37
CA ASN A 27 0.55 4.33 7.41
C ASN A 27 1.71 3.47 7.92
N CYS A 28 2.93 3.87 7.56
CA CYS A 28 4.15 3.27 8.11
C CYS A 28 4.85 4.31 8.98
N ASN A 29 4.87 4.07 10.30
CA ASN A 29 5.53 4.95 11.27
C ASN A 29 5.12 6.42 11.14
N GLU A 30 3.81 6.70 11.11
CA GLU A 30 3.24 8.04 11.01
C GLU A 30 3.55 8.77 9.67
N LYS A 31 4.04 8.06 8.65
CA LYS A 31 4.15 8.55 7.27
C LYS A 31 3.07 7.91 6.41
N TYR A 32 2.40 8.71 5.60
CA TYR A 32 1.33 8.25 4.72
C TYR A 32 1.81 8.02 3.30
N TYR A 33 1.39 6.88 2.77
CA TYR A 33 1.61 6.42 1.40
C TYR A 33 0.23 6.15 0.81
N LEU A 34 -0.17 6.94 -0.18
CA LEU A 34 -1.46 6.79 -0.86
C LEU A 34 -1.29 5.79 -2.02
N ILE A 35 -2.13 4.77 -2.08
CA ILE A 35 -2.13 3.73 -3.10
C ILE A 35 -3.42 3.87 -3.89
N ASP A 36 -3.30 4.18 -5.18
CA ASP A 36 -4.34 4.71 -6.05
C ASP A 36 -5.05 5.96 -5.48
N CYS A 37 -5.71 6.70 -6.35
CA CYS A 37 -6.39 7.94 -6.01
C CYS A 37 -7.60 8.15 -6.92
N GLY A 38 -8.56 7.23 -6.87
CA GLY A 38 -9.83 7.33 -7.57
C GLY A 38 -10.62 8.60 -7.21
N GLU A 39 -11.60 8.95 -8.03
CA GLU A 39 -12.45 10.11 -7.81
C GLU A 39 -13.10 10.05 -6.40
N GLY A 40 -13.11 11.18 -5.69
CA GLY A 40 -13.67 11.23 -4.33
C GLY A 40 -12.68 10.95 -3.19
N THR A 41 -11.43 10.58 -3.50
CA THR A 41 -10.40 10.24 -2.48
C THR A 41 -10.20 11.35 -1.44
N GLN A 42 -10.12 12.62 -1.86
CA GLN A 42 -9.94 13.74 -0.91
C GLN A 42 -11.13 13.91 0.05
N GLN A 43 -12.35 13.61 -0.40
CA GLN A 43 -13.55 13.64 0.42
C GLN A 43 -13.53 12.50 1.45
N GLN A 44 -13.08 11.29 1.04
CA GLN A 44 -12.92 10.15 1.94
C GLN A 44 -11.84 10.42 3.00
N LEU A 45 -10.71 11.03 2.62
CA LEU A 45 -9.69 11.48 3.58
C LEU A 45 -10.28 12.43 4.63
N ALA A 46 -11.06 13.42 4.21
CA ALA A 46 -11.73 14.35 5.13
C ALA A 46 -12.76 13.62 6.03
N ARG A 47 -13.58 12.74 5.44
CA ARG A 47 -14.63 11.97 6.13
C ARG A 47 -14.08 11.13 7.27
N TYR A 48 -12.92 10.50 7.08
CA TYR A 48 -12.28 9.65 8.07
C TYR A 48 -11.23 10.36 8.92
N ASN A 49 -11.18 11.71 8.87
CA ASN A 49 -10.23 12.53 9.62
C ASN A 49 -8.76 12.16 9.37
N LEU A 50 -8.44 11.76 8.14
CA LEU A 50 -7.10 11.42 7.68
C LEU A 50 -6.47 12.65 7.02
N LYS A 51 -5.48 13.24 7.69
CA LYS A 51 -4.85 14.48 7.23
C LYS A 51 -4.09 14.29 5.91
N ALA A 52 -4.68 14.72 4.81
CA ALA A 52 -4.08 14.69 3.47
C ALA A 52 -2.68 15.35 3.41
N ALA A 53 -2.44 16.38 4.23
CA ALA A 53 -1.14 17.06 4.30
C ALA A 53 0.03 16.16 4.73
N ARG A 54 -0.25 15.00 5.33
CA ARG A 54 0.77 14.00 5.73
C ARG A 54 1.14 13.02 4.61
N ILE A 55 0.43 13.06 3.49
CA ILE A 55 0.73 12.26 2.31
C ILE A 55 1.93 12.90 1.62
N ASP A 56 2.98 12.12 1.47
CA ASP A 56 4.21 12.54 0.78
C ASP A 56 4.49 11.72 -0.48
N HIS A 57 3.85 10.54 -0.57
CA HIS A 57 4.07 9.57 -1.65
C HIS A 57 2.71 9.09 -2.14
N VAL A 58 2.54 9.08 -3.46
CA VAL A 58 1.37 8.53 -4.15
C VAL A 58 1.85 7.47 -5.13
N PHE A 59 1.23 6.29 -5.11
CA PHE A 59 1.51 5.18 -6.02
C PHE A 59 0.26 4.89 -6.84
N ILE A 60 0.34 5.04 -8.16
CA ILE A 60 -0.77 4.78 -9.09
C ILE A 60 -0.48 3.49 -9.84
N SER A 61 -1.37 2.51 -9.71
CA SER A 61 -1.23 1.18 -10.31
C SER A 61 -1.34 1.22 -11.83
N HIS A 62 -2.32 1.94 -12.36
CA HIS A 62 -2.62 2.06 -13.79
C HIS A 62 -3.53 3.27 -14.11
N LEU A 63 -3.77 3.54 -15.39
CA LEU A 63 -4.49 4.72 -15.87
C LEU A 63 -5.98 4.47 -16.21
N HIS A 64 -6.67 3.64 -15.43
CA HIS A 64 -8.14 3.68 -15.40
C HIS A 64 -8.62 4.76 -14.43
N GLY A 65 -9.70 5.45 -14.79
CA GLY A 65 -10.12 6.68 -14.11
C GLY A 65 -10.45 6.50 -12.64
N ASP A 66 -11.00 5.35 -12.28
CA ASP A 66 -11.31 4.93 -10.92
C ASP A 66 -10.07 4.70 -10.04
N HIS A 67 -8.85 4.78 -10.59
CA HIS A 67 -7.59 4.70 -9.85
C HIS A 67 -6.81 6.01 -9.80
N TYR A 68 -7.16 7.04 -10.59
CA TYR A 68 -6.37 8.29 -10.59
C TYR A 68 -7.15 9.60 -10.77
N PHE A 69 -8.43 9.59 -11.17
CA PHE A 69 -9.17 10.84 -11.43
C PHE A 69 -9.27 11.77 -10.21
N GLY A 70 -9.18 11.23 -8.98
CA GLY A 70 -9.14 12.03 -7.77
C GLY A 70 -7.82 12.77 -7.54
N LEU A 71 -6.74 12.39 -8.23
CA LEU A 71 -5.39 12.88 -7.98
C LEU A 71 -5.27 14.39 -8.22
N ILE A 72 -5.79 14.88 -9.33
CA ILE A 72 -5.74 16.31 -9.66
C ILE A 72 -6.43 17.18 -8.61
N GLY A 73 -7.61 16.73 -8.15
CA GLY A 73 -8.35 17.42 -7.10
C GLY A 73 -7.59 17.42 -5.77
N LEU A 74 -6.98 16.29 -5.40
CA LEU A 74 -6.16 16.17 -4.20
C LEU A 74 -4.95 17.13 -4.24
N LEU A 75 -4.23 17.16 -5.37
CA LEU A 75 -3.04 18.00 -5.54
C LEU A 75 -3.39 19.50 -5.46
N SER A 76 -4.46 19.92 -6.13
CA SER A 76 -4.96 21.30 -6.08
C SER A 76 -5.41 21.68 -4.66
N SER A 77 -6.15 20.80 -3.96
CA SER A 77 -6.54 21.04 -2.56
C SER A 77 -5.35 21.17 -1.62
N LEU A 78 -4.30 20.36 -1.79
CA LEU A 78 -3.05 20.52 -1.02
C LEU A 78 -2.36 21.86 -1.29
N HIS A 79 -2.36 22.33 -2.54
CA HIS A 79 -1.84 23.66 -2.89
C HIS A 79 -2.63 24.78 -2.19
N LEU A 80 -3.96 24.72 -2.23
CA LEU A 80 -4.83 25.70 -1.58
C LEU A 80 -4.65 25.71 -0.06
N ASN A 81 -4.38 24.54 0.52
CA ASN A 81 -4.11 24.39 1.95
C ASN A 81 -2.64 24.69 2.34
N GLY A 82 -1.86 25.31 1.45
CA GLY A 82 -0.55 25.83 1.79
C GLY A 82 0.57 24.79 1.87
N ARG A 83 0.41 23.61 1.24
CA ARG A 83 1.51 22.66 1.10
C ARG A 83 2.69 23.33 0.41
N SER A 84 3.87 23.20 1.01
CA SER A 84 5.17 23.59 0.44
C SER A 84 6.10 22.41 0.21
N LYS A 85 5.88 21.30 0.92
CA LYS A 85 6.71 20.08 0.83
C LYS A 85 6.51 19.38 -0.54
N PRO A 86 7.59 18.86 -1.17
CA PRO A 86 7.48 18.07 -2.39
C PRO A 86 6.48 16.91 -2.27
N MET A 87 5.78 16.60 -3.36
CA MET A 87 4.95 15.39 -3.48
C MET A 87 5.63 14.43 -4.43
N GLN A 88 5.93 13.22 -3.97
CA GLN A 88 6.46 12.15 -4.83
C GLN A 88 5.32 11.35 -5.41
N ILE A 89 5.29 11.23 -6.74
CA ILE A 89 4.25 10.48 -7.46
C ILE A 89 4.93 9.41 -8.28
N PHE A 90 4.56 8.16 -8.02
CA PHE A 90 5.03 6.98 -8.72
C PHE A 90 3.85 6.44 -9.55
N GLY A 91 3.99 6.34 -10.87
CA GLY A 91 2.90 5.86 -11.72
C GLY A 91 3.28 5.75 -13.19
N PRO A 92 2.36 5.26 -14.05
CA PRO A 92 2.64 5.11 -15.48
C PRO A 92 3.06 6.44 -16.12
N ALA A 93 4.07 6.41 -17.01
CA ALA A 93 4.67 7.61 -17.58
C ALA A 93 3.66 8.64 -18.16
N PRO A 94 2.56 8.25 -18.86
CA PRO A 94 1.58 9.21 -19.37
C PRO A 94 0.82 9.99 -18.30
N LEU A 95 0.87 9.58 -17.03
CA LEU A 95 0.22 10.30 -15.92
C LEU A 95 0.75 11.73 -15.80
N LEU A 96 2.05 11.95 -16.01
CA LEU A 96 2.65 13.28 -15.90
C LEU A 96 2.04 14.24 -16.94
N GLU A 97 1.95 13.81 -18.19
CA GLU A 97 1.34 14.60 -19.27
C GLU A 97 -0.14 14.92 -18.96
N ILE A 98 -0.89 13.95 -18.42
CA ILE A 98 -2.29 14.15 -18.02
C ILE A 98 -2.40 15.25 -16.96
N LEU A 99 -1.56 15.19 -15.92
CA LEU A 99 -1.56 16.20 -14.85
C LEU A 99 -1.13 17.57 -15.38
N GLU A 100 -0.10 17.64 -16.22
CA GLU A 100 0.38 18.88 -16.83
C GLU A 100 -0.69 19.55 -17.70
N ILE A 101 -1.41 18.78 -18.52
CA ILE A 101 -2.54 19.29 -19.32
C ILE A 101 -3.63 19.84 -18.41
N GLN A 102 -4.00 19.12 -17.36
CA GLN A 102 -5.03 19.57 -16.41
C GLN A 102 -4.63 20.88 -15.73
N PHE A 103 -3.40 20.98 -15.21
CA PHE A 103 -2.90 22.20 -14.57
C PHE A 103 -2.79 23.38 -15.54
N LYS A 104 -2.35 23.13 -16.78
CA LYS A 104 -2.22 24.15 -17.83
C LYS A 104 -3.57 24.80 -18.13
N TYR A 105 -4.61 24.00 -18.37
CA TYR A 105 -5.92 24.53 -18.76
C TYR A 105 -6.77 25.00 -17.58
N SER A 106 -6.44 24.58 -16.34
CA SER A 106 -7.02 25.15 -15.12
C SER A 106 -6.26 26.37 -14.58
N ASP A 107 -5.26 26.87 -15.31
CA ASP A 107 -4.38 27.98 -14.90
C ASP A 107 -3.83 27.82 -13.46
N THR A 108 -3.45 26.59 -13.12
CA THR A 108 -3.05 26.22 -11.76
C THR A 108 -1.54 26.03 -11.68
N VAL A 109 -0.87 26.87 -10.89
CA VAL A 109 0.55 26.74 -10.57
C VAL A 109 0.71 26.28 -9.12
N LEU A 110 1.17 25.05 -8.92
CA LEU A 110 1.36 24.50 -7.57
C LEU A 110 2.44 25.28 -6.78
N LYS A 111 2.26 25.37 -5.46
CA LYS A 111 3.19 26.04 -4.53
C LYS A 111 4.28 25.11 -3.99
N TYR A 112 4.22 23.85 -4.41
CA TYR A 112 5.14 22.79 -4.04
C TYR A 112 5.48 21.97 -5.29
N PRO A 113 6.68 21.39 -5.35
CA PRO A 113 7.09 20.61 -6.51
C PRO A 113 6.40 19.23 -6.52
N ILE A 114 6.09 18.75 -7.72
CA ILE A 114 5.80 17.34 -7.99
C ILE A 114 7.11 16.69 -8.43
N GLU A 115 7.54 15.68 -7.71
CA GLU A 115 8.63 14.79 -8.09
C GLU A 115 8.00 13.53 -8.69
N PHE A 116 8.00 13.44 -10.03
CA PHE A 116 7.38 12.33 -10.74
C PHE A 116 8.40 11.23 -11.06
N PHE A 117 8.05 9.99 -10.74
CA PHE A 117 8.84 8.79 -10.96
C PHE A 117 8.05 7.84 -11.87
N PRO A 118 8.38 7.76 -13.17
CA PRO A 118 7.67 6.88 -14.09
C PRO A 118 7.88 5.42 -13.70
N ILE A 119 6.79 4.64 -13.78
CA ILE A 119 6.79 3.19 -13.62
C ILE A 119 6.48 2.54 -14.97
N GLU A 120 7.28 1.55 -15.32
CA GLU A 120 7.05 0.64 -16.43
C GLU A 120 6.49 -0.68 -15.89
N ALA A 121 5.48 -1.24 -16.56
CA ALA A 121 4.88 -2.53 -16.21
C ALA A 121 5.51 -3.67 -17.03
N ASP A 122 6.85 -3.70 -17.06
CA ASP A 122 7.66 -4.62 -17.86
C ASP A 122 8.34 -5.69 -16.98
N GLU A 123 8.94 -5.26 -15.88
CA GLU A 123 9.57 -6.13 -14.89
C GLU A 123 9.40 -5.56 -13.46
N PRO A 124 9.42 -6.40 -12.42
CA PRO A 124 9.43 -5.95 -11.03
C PRO A 124 10.70 -5.16 -10.68
N LYS A 125 10.52 -3.94 -10.17
CA LYS A 125 11.62 -3.02 -9.82
C LYS A 125 11.42 -2.48 -8.40
N GLN A 126 12.52 -2.24 -7.69
CA GLN A 126 12.47 -1.45 -6.45
C GLN A 126 12.37 0.03 -6.82
N ILE A 127 11.26 0.68 -6.47
CA ILE A 127 10.97 2.06 -6.87
C ILE A 127 11.18 3.07 -5.74
N PHE A 128 11.20 2.61 -4.49
CA PHE A 128 11.35 3.49 -3.34
C PHE A 128 12.02 2.79 -2.17
N GLU A 129 12.85 3.54 -1.44
CA GLU A 129 13.49 3.07 -0.22
C GLU A 129 13.75 4.25 0.72
N ASN A 130 13.39 4.09 2.00
CA ASN A 130 13.79 5.01 3.07
C ASN A 130 14.24 4.23 4.31
N GLN A 131 14.34 4.86 5.47
CA GLN A 131 14.79 4.19 6.71
C GLN A 131 13.81 3.10 7.22
N ASP A 132 12.53 3.22 6.92
CA ASP A 132 11.45 2.41 7.50
C ASP A 132 10.84 1.42 6.50
N LEU A 133 10.90 1.72 5.19
CA LEU A 133 10.09 1.07 4.16
C LEU A 133 10.87 0.91 2.84
N ILE A 134 10.64 -0.21 2.16
CA ILE A 134 11.01 -0.47 0.78
C ILE A 134 9.72 -0.71 -0.02
N VAL A 135 9.62 -0.17 -1.23
CA VAL A 135 8.51 -0.43 -2.15
C VAL A 135 9.02 -1.02 -3.46
N ARG A 136 8.40 -2.11 -3.89
CA ARG A 136 8.67 -2.78 -5.18
C ARG A 136 7.41 -2.86 -6.02
N THR A 137 7.56 -2.81 -7.34
CA THR A 137 6.46 -3.07 -8.27
C THR A 137 6.29 -4.57 -8.49
N VAL A 138 5.08 -4.97 -8.87
CA VAL A 138 4.75 -6.29 -9.38
C VAL A 138 4.02 -6.08 -10.70
N VAL A 139 4.43 -6.76 -11.77
CA VAL A 139 3.76 -6.64 -13.06
C VAL A 139 2.47 -7.45 -13.01
N LEU A 140 1.33 -6.80 -13.24
CA LEU A 140 0.01 -7.40 -13.22
C LEU A 140 -0.54 -7.56 -14.64
N ASN A 141 -1.59 -8.37 -14.77
CA ASN A 141 -2.18 -8.70 -16.06
C ASN A 141 -3.55 -8.09 -16.23
N HIS A 142 -3.58 -6.92 -16.86
CA HIS A 142 -4.80 -6.17 -17.10
C HIS A 142 -4.85 -5.62 -18.53
N ARG A 143 -5.97 -4.96 -18.90
CA ARG A 143 -6.19 -4.43 -20.25
C ARG A 143 -5.20 -3.35 -20.68
N ILE A 144 -4.64 -2.62 -19.71
CA ILE A 144 -3.58 -1.64 -19.90
C ILE A 144 -2.40 -1.97 -18.99
N PRO A 145 -1.18 -1.44 -19.26
CA PRO A 145 -0.03 -1.62 -18.37
C PRO A 145 -0.39 -1.31 -16.91
N THR A 146 -0.26 -2.31 -16.04
CA THR A 146 -0.73 -2.25 -14.65
C THR A 146 0.30 -2.85 -13.71
N THR A 147 0.49 -2.19 -12.57
CA THR A 147 1.40 -2.65 -11.53
C THR A 147 0.69 -2.80 -10.18
N GLY A 148 1.09 -3.83 -9.45
CA GLY A 148 0.87 -3.94 -8.01
C GLY A 148 2.07 -3.39 -7.25
N PHE A 149 1.95 -3.32 -5.93
CA PHE A 149 2.98 -2.77 -5.06
C PHE A 149 3.23 -3.67 -3.85
N ILE A 150 4.50 -3.92 -3.54
CA ILE A 150 4.91 -4.60 -2.30
C ILE A 150 5.53 -3.57 -1.38
N PHE A 151 4.85 -3.32 -0.26
CA PHE A 151 5.32 -2.45 0.81
C PHE A 151 5.96 -3.32 1.90
N GLN A 152 7.29 -3.32 1.94
CA GLN A 152 8.07 -4.11 2.87
C GLN A 152 8.65 -3.21 3.97
N GLN A 153 8.24 -3.43 5.22
CA GLN A 153 8.87 -2.79 6.36
C GLN A 153 10.34 -3.24 6.46
N LYS A 154 11.25 -2.31 6.78
CA LYS A 154 12.64 -2.65 7.04
C LYS A 154 12.83 -3.23 8.43
N GLN A 155 13.82 -4.12 8.55
CA GLN A 155 14.25 -4.62 9.85
C GLN A 155 14.71 -3.46 10.72
N ARG A 156 14.05 -3.29 11.87
CA ARG A 156 14.41 -2.25 12.83
C ARG A 156 15.58 -2.69 13.69
N GLN A 157 16.23 -1.70 14.30
CA GLN A 157 17.20 -1.91 15.35
C GLN A 157 16.56 -2.51 16.60
N ARG A 158 17.38 -3.21 17.39
CA ARG A 158 17.00 -3.79 18.68
C ARG A 158 16.57 -2.69 19.65
N LYS A 159 15.66 -3.00 20.59
CA LYS A 159 15.18 -2.04 21.60
C LYS A 159 16.04 -2.19 22.86
N LEU A 160 16.57 -1.11 23.42
CA LEU A 160 17.29 -1.18 24.70
C LEU A 160 16.34 -1.56 25.84
N ILE A 161 16.82 -2.41 26.74
CA ILE A 161 16.18 -2.74 28.01
C ILE A 161 16.58 -1.65 28.99
N LYS A 162 15.66 -0.71 29.28
CA LYS A 162 15.97 0.50 30.06
C LYS A 162 16.59 0.16 31.42
N GLU A 163 16.07 -0.88 32.06
CA GLU A 163 16.45 -1.34 33.40
C GLU A 163 17.89 -1.89 33.46
N LYS A 164 18.49 -2.21 32.30
CA LYS A 164 19.86 -2.72 32.22
C LYS A 164 20.85 -1.69 31.69
N THR A 165 20.38 -0.50 31.29
CA THR A 165 21.22 0.48 30.60
C THR A 165 21.75 1.61 31.48
N ASP A 166 21.42 1.61 32.78
CA ASP A 166 21.83 2.68 33.71
C ASP A 166 23.35 2.81 33.83
N GLU A 167 24.08 1.68 33.82
CA GLU A 167 25.55 1.66 33.89
C GLU A 167 26.23 1.71 32.51
N VAL A 168 25.46 1.76 31.41
CA VAL A 168 26.00 1.72 30.05
C VAL A 168 26.08 3.14 29.50
N PRO A 169 27.29 3.65 29.16
CA PRO A 169 27.44 4.96 28.54
C PRO A 169 26.64 5.07 27.22
N MET A 170 25.96 6.20 27.03
CA MET A 170 25.12 6.44 25.85
C MET A 170 25.86 6.29 24.51
N ALA A 171 27.18 6.49 24.49
CA ALA A 171 28.02 6.29 23.32
C ALA A 171 27.91 4.87 22.72
N TYR A 172 27.63 3.86 23.57
CA TYR A 172 27.53 2.46 23.16
C TYR A 172 26.13 2.04 22.74
N TYR A 173 25.11 2.85 22.99
CA TYR A 173 23.71 2.52 22.69
C TYR A 173 23.47 2.21 21.21
N SER A 174 24.09 2.97 20.31
CA SER A 174 23.95 2.76 18.86
C SER A 174 24.51 1.39 18.44
N ALA A 175 25.66 1.00 19.00
CA ALA A 175 26.28 -0.28 18.70
C ALA A 175 25.44 -1.45 19.22
N LEU A 176 25.02 -1.39 20.49
CA LEU A 176 24.16 -2.40 21.10
C LEU A 176 22.84 -2.56 20.33
N LYS A 177 22.18 -1.45 19.94
CA LYS A 177 20.95 -1.48 19.14
C LYS A 177 21.13 -2.09 17.75
N LYS A 178 22.34 -2.03 17.19
CA LYS A 178 22.69 -2.66 15.91
C LYS A 178 23.04 -4.16 16.05
N GLY A 179 23.00 -4.72 17.26
CA GLY A 179 23.39 -6.11 17.49
C GLY A 179 24.88 -6.31 17.73
N MET A 180 25.66 -5.24 17.94
CA MET A 180 27.10 -5.33 18.13
C MET A 180 27.45 -5.37 19.61
N ASP A 181 28.33 -6.30 19.98
CA ASP A 181 28.97 -6.36 21.29
C ASP A 181 30.03 -5.26 21.40
N VAL A 182 30.21 -4.70 22.60
CA VAL A 182 31.06 -3.53 22.81
C VAL A 182 31.96 -3.71 24.02
N GLU A 183 33.23 -3.38 23.88
CA GLU A 183 34.20 -3.40 24.97
C GLU A 183 34.31 -2.01 25.61
N MET A 184 34.19 -1.97 26.94
CA MET A 184 34.33 -0.77 27.74
C MET A 184 35.81 -0.49 28.09
N PRO A 185 36.18 0.75 28.46
CA PRO A 185 37.56 1.09 28.81
C PRO A 185 38.13 0.33 30.02
N ASP A 186 37.26 -0.24 30.86
CA ASP A 186 37.61 -1.11 31.99
C ASP A 186 37.81 -2.59 31.59
N GLY A 187 37.69 -2.92 30.29
CA GLY A 187 37.80 -4.26 29.72
C GLY A 187 36.50 -5.07 29.80
N LYS A 188 35.39 -4.52 30.31
CA LYS A 188 34.10 -5.22 30.36
C LYS A 188 33.48 -5.31 28.96
N ILE A 189 33.09 -6.51 28.54
CA ILE A 189 32.37 -6.73 27.29
C ILE A 189 30.86 -6.69 27.55
N LEU A 190 30.18 -5.75 26.90
CA LEU A 190 28.72 -5.62 26.89
C LEU A 190 28.17 -6.37 25.67
N ARG A 191 27.48 -7.49 25.91
CA ARG A 191 26.81 -8.24 24.83
C ARG A 191 25.50 -7.60 24.45
N SER A 192 25.26 -7.35 23.16
CA SER A 192 24.04 -6.69 22.68
C SER A 192 22.76 -7.36 23.19
N GLU A 193 22.74 -8.69 23.21
CA GLU A 193 21.58 -9.49 23.60
C GLU A 193 21.19 -9.32 25.07
N ASP A 194 22.17 -9.07 25.94
CA ASP A 194 21.92 -8.88 27.37
C ASP A 194 21.20 -7.56 27.66
N TYR A 195 21.43 -6.56 26.81
CA TYR A 195 20.95 -5.17 26.97
C TYR A 195 19.83 -4.79 26.00
N THR A 196 19.44 -5.67 25.07
CA THR A 196 18.44 -5.36 24.05
C THR A 196 17.43 -6.48 23.83
N LEU A 197 16.18 -6.08 23.58
CA LEU A 197 15.14 -6.96 23.05
C LEU A 197 15.28 -7.06 21.53
N PRO A 198 15.05 -8.26 20.96
CA PRO A 198 15.01 -8.42 19.51
C PRO A 198 13.94 -7.49 18.91
N PRO A 199 14.17 -6.97 17.70
CA PRO A 199 13.21 -6.15 17.01
C PRO A 199 12.02 -7.00 16.56
N ASP A 200 10.85 -6.37 16.44
CA ASP A 200 9.68 -7.02 15.84
C ASP A 200 10.02 -7.41 14.38
N PRO A 201 9.52 -8.56 13.87
CA PRO A 201 9.78 -8.97 12.50
C PRO A 201 9.21 -7.94 11.52
N PRO A 202 9.89 -7.68 10.39
CA PRO A 202 9.40 -6.78 9.37
C PRO A 202 8.15 -7.38 8.72
N ARG A 203 7.16 -6.52 8.48
CA ARG A 203 5.92 -6.89 7.84
C ARG A 203 5.89 -6.54 6.35
N CYS A 204 5.15 -7.33 5.59
CA CYS A 204 4.99 -7.21 4.14
C CYS A 204 3.52 -7.04 3.77
N TYR A 205 3.21 -5.98 3.02
CA TYR A 205 1.89 -5.76 2.43
C TYR A 205 1.99 -5.76 0.92
N ALA A 206 1.36 -6.76 0.28
CA ALA A 206 1.26 -6.85 -1.17
C ALA A 206 -0.09 -6.31 -1.63
N TYR A 207 -0.08 -5.34 -2.54
CA TYR A 207 -1.26 -4.76 -3.18
C TYR A 207 -1.31 -5.22 -4.63
N CYS A 208 -2.22 -6.14 -4.92
CA CYS A 208 -2.59 -6.51 -6.28
C CYS A 208 -3.84 -5.71 -6.68
N SER A 209 -3.63 -4.72 -7.55
CA SER A 209 -4.70 -3.98 -8.22
C SER A 209 -5.36 -4.86 -9.28
N ASP A 210 -6.10 -4.23 -10.19
CA ASP A 210 -6.76 -4.83 -11.33
C ASP A 210 -5.85 -5.81 -12.07
N THR A 211 -6.25 -7.07 -12.09
CA THR A 211 -5.51 -8.15 -12.73
C THR A 211 -6.41 -9.35 -12.94
N ARG A 212 -6.20 -10.09 -14.02
CA ARG A 212 -6.68 -11.48 -14.10
C ARG A 212 -5.80 -12.41 -13.27
N PHE A 213 -6.34 -13.59 -12.95
CA PHE A 213 -5.57 -14.68 -12.35
C PHE A 213 -4.40 -15.05 -13.28
N ASP A 214 -3.18 -14.92 -12.78
CA ASP A 214 -1.96 -15.11 -13.56
C ASP A 214 -0.78 -15.47 -12.64
N GLU A 215 -0.27 -16.69 -12.80
CA GLU A 215 0.80 -17.20 -11.94
C GLU A 215 2.12 -16.43 -12.11
N ARG A 216 2.28 -15.63 -13.18
CA ARG A 216 3.52 -14.87 -13.45
C ARG A 216 3.88 -13.90 -12.33
N TYR A 217 2.89 -13.37 -11.60
CA TYR A 217 3.17 -12.44 -10.50
C TYR A 217 3.35 -13.13 -9.13
N PHE A 218 3.03 -14.43 -9.01
CA PHE A 218 3.06 -15.18 -7.74
C PHE A 218 4.41 -15.14 -7.04
N PRO A 219 5.56 -15.35 -7.74
CA PRO A 219 6.87 -15.35 -7.09
C PRO A 219 7.19 -14.05 -6.32
N TYR A 220 6.56 -12.94 -6.68
CA TYR A 220 6.82 -11.63 -6.08
C TYR A 220 5.96 -11.35 -4.84
N ILE A 221 4.80 -12.01 -4.69
CA ILE A 221 3.88 -11.81 -3.56
C ILE A 221 3.93 -12.93 -2.51
N LYS A 222 4.90 -13.83 -2.65
CA LYS A 222 5.08 -15.00 -1.79
C LYS A 222 5.34 -14.61 -0.33
N ASP A 223 4.73 -15.35 0.58
CA ASP A 223 4.88 -15.30 2.04
C ASP A 223 4.63 -13.89 2.64
N CYS A 224 3.81 -13.06 1.99
CA CYS A 224 3.44 -11.75 2.52
C CYS A 224 2.53 -11.86 3.76
N ASP A 225 2.61 -10.88 4.66
CA ASP A 225 1.77 -10.88 5.87
C ASP A 225 0.32 -10.58 5.51
N THR A 226 0.10 -9.60 4.64
CA THR A 226 -1.23 -9.28 4.12
C THR A 226 -1.16 -9.10 2.61
N LEU A 227 -2.00 -9.83 1.88
CA LEU A 227 -2.29 -9.62 0.47
C LEU A 227 -3.59 -8.84 0.36
N TYR A 228 -3.59 -7.70 -0.33
CA TYR A 228 -4.79 -7.14 -0.91
C TYR A 228 -4.90 -7.60 -2.36
N HIS A 229 -6.07 -8.11 -2.74
CA HIS A 229 -6.34 -8.53 -4.11
C HIS A 229 -7.71 -8.05 -4.57
N GLU A 230 -7.81 -7.62 -5.82
CA GLU A 230 -9.10 -7.39 -6.44
C GLU A 230 -9.95 -8.68 -6.46
N ALA A 231 -11.24 -8.52 -6.21
CA ALA A 231 -12.24 -9.58 -6.27
C ALA A 231 -13.48 -9.02 -6.93
N THR A 232 -13.33 -8.54 -8.17
CA THR A 232 -14.38 -7.79 -8.86
C THR A 232 -15.64 -8.62 -9.06
N PHE A 233 -15.52 -9.94 -9.19
CA PHE A 233 -16.65 -10.84 -9.40
C PHE A 233 -16.67 -12.08 -8.48
N MET A 234 -17.85 -12.68 -8.32
CA MET A 234 -17.99 -14.06 -7.83
C MET A 234 -17.49 -15.04 -8.90
N HIS A 235 -17.14 -16.26 -8.51
CA HIS A 235 -16.62 -17.27 -9.43
C HIS A 235 -17.63 -17.72 -10.49
N GLU A 236 -18.93 -17.63 -10.21
CA GLU A 236 -19.98 -17.88 -11.21
C GLU A 236 -19.87 -16.99 -12.47
N LEU A 237 -19.15 -15.86 -12.37
CA LEU A 237 -18.90 -14.92 -13.47
C LEU A 237 -17.46 -14.98 -13.98
N LEU A 238 -16.79 -16.12 -13.85
CA LEU A 238 -15.40 -16.32 -14.29
C LEU A 238 -15.16 -15.86 -15.73
N ASP A 239 -16.05 -16.20 -16.66
CA ASP A 239 -15.91 -15.80 -18.07
C ASP A 239 -15.87 -14.29 -18.24
N ARG A 240 -16.71 -13.57 -17.49
CA ARG A 240 -16.74 -12.10 -17.49
C ARG A 240 -15.48 -11.52 -16.84
N ALA A 241 -15.01 -12.12 -15.75
CA ALA A 241 -13.77 -11.72 -15.11
C ALA A 241 -12.61 -11.82 -16.11
N ASN A 242 -12.50 -12.95 -16.82
CA ASN A 242 -11.49 -13.17 -17.85
C ASN A 242 -11.60 -12.17 -19.02
N GLU A 243 -12.81 -11.95 -19.55
CA GLU A 243 -13.07 -11.00 -20.63
C GLU A 243 -12.59 -9.58 -20.25
N THR A 244 -12.90 -9.17 -19.02
CA THR A 244 -12.59 -7.83 -18.51
C THR A 244 -11.21 -7.72 -17.84
N HIS A 245 -10.44 -8.82 -17.82
CA HIS A 245 -9.11 -8.95 -17.21
C HIS A 245 -9.09 -8.66 -15.70
N HIS A 246 -10.07 -9.23 -15.00
CA HIS A 246 -10.25 -9.17 -13.55
C HIS A 246 -10.18 -10.57 -12.91
N THR A 247 -10.19 -10.59 -11.58
CA THR A 247 -10.13 -11.81 -10.76
C THR A 247 -11.43 -12.02 -9.99
N THR A 248 -11.80 -13.29 -9.80
CA THR A 248 -12.95 -13.67 -8.97
C THR A 248 -12.58 -13.78 -7.48
N ALA A 249 -13.55 -13.69 -6.56
CA ALA A 249 -13.28 -13.81 -5.12
C ALA A 249 -12.67 -15.18 -4.75
N LEU A 250 -13.17 -16.26 -5.36
CA LEU A 250 -12.56 -17.59 -5.25
C LEU A 250 -11.09 -17.59 -5.71
N GLN A 251 -10.81 -17.04 -6.88
CA GLN A 251 -9.44 -16.96 -7.42
C GLN A 251 -8.52 -16.11 -6.55
N ALA A 252 -8.99 -14.97 -6.02
CA ALA A 252 -8.21 -14.15 -5.09
C ALA A 252 -7.79 -14.94 -3.83
N ALA A 253 -8.69 -15.79 -3.32
CA ALA A 253 -8.40 -16.70 -2.21
C ALA A 253 -7.42 -17.83 -2.59
N GLU A 254 -7.52 -18.37 -3.80
CA GLU A 254 -6.54 -19.33 -4.33
C GLU A 254 -5.16 -18.70 -4.43
N VAL A 255 -5.05 -17.47 -4.96
CA VAL A 255 -3.80 -16.71 -5.04
C VAL A 255 -3.19 -16.56 -3.64
N ALA A 256 -3.97 -16.13 -2.64
CA ALA A 256 -3.50 -15.99 -1.26
C ALA A 256 -2.96 -17.32 -0.69
N LYS A 257 -3.70 -18.41 -0.90
CA LYS A 257 -3.33 -19.74 -0.42
C LYS A 257 -2.07 -20.29 -1.08
N ILE A 258 -1.97 -20.19 -2.41
CA ILE A 258 -0.83 -20.65 -3.20
C ILE A 258 0.44 -19.90 -2.78
N ASN A 259 0.32 -18.60 -2.53
CA ASN A 259 1.44 -17.74 -2.19
C ASN A 259 1.78 -17.71 -0.70
N GLY A 260 1.07 -18.46 0.15
CA GLY A 260 1.36 -18.51 1.59
C GLY A 260 1.11 -17.17 2.31
N ALA A 261 0.20 -16.33 1.80
CA ALA A 261 -0.16 -15.09 2.48
C ALA A 261 -0.74 -15.41 3.87
N LYS A 262 -0.43 -14.62 4.89
CA LYS A 262 -1.02 -14.85 6.24
C LYS A 262 -2.44 -14.35 6.34
N LYS A 263 -2.79 -13.32 5.56
CA LYS A 263 -4.11 -12.66 5.53
C LYS A 263 -4.45 -12.18 4.12
N LEU A 264 -5.73 -12.26 3.75
CA LEU A 264 -6.26 -11.72 2.50
C LEU A 264 -7.25 -10.58 2.78
N LEU A 265 -7.07 -9.46 2.12
CA LEU A 265 -8.06 -8.39 1.98
C LEU A 265 -8.59 -8.42 0.55
N ILE A 266 -9.90 -8.62 0.38
CA ILE A 266 -10.53 -8.53 -0.95
C ILE A 266 -11.20 -7.17 -1.13
N GLY A 267 -11.10 -6.61 -2.34
CA GLY A 267 -11.66 -5.30 -2.68
C GLY A 267 -12.00 -5.16 -4.16
N HIS A 268 -12.11 -3.92 -4.63
CA HIS A 268 -12.40 -3.59 -6.02
C HIS A 268 -13.69 -4.25 -6.57
N PHE A 269 -14.77 -4.13 -5.81
CA PHE A 269 -16.01 -4.88 -6.04
C PHE A 269 -16.87 -4.29 -7.16
N SER A 270 -17.42 -5.15 -8.01
CA SER A 270 -18.37 -4.72 -9.04
C SER A 270 -19.61 -4.05 -8.44
N SER A 271 -20.03 -2.96 -9.06
CA SER A 271 -21.22 -2.20 -8.68
C SER A 271 -22.52 -3.03 -8.67
N ARG A 272 -22.52 -4.20 -9.32
CA ARG A 272 -23.64 -5.15 -9.32
C ARG A 272 -23.99 -5.70 -7.94
N TYR A 273 -23.01 -5.82 -7.04
CA TYR A 273 -23.23 -6.43 -5.74
C TYR A 273 -23.77 -5.40 -4.76
N LYS A 274 -25.02 -5.58 -4.34
CA LYS A 274 -25.62 -4.76 -3.27
C LYS A 274 -25.01 -5.11 -1.92
N THR A 275 -24.74 -6.39 -1.70
CA THR A 275 -24.12 -6.95 -0.49
C THR A 275 -22.83 -7.68 -0.86
N LEU A 276 -21.80 -7.54 -0.04
CA LEU A 276 -20.48 -8.14 -0.29
C LEU A 276 -20.28 -9.49 0.41
N GLN A 277 -21.24 -9.92 1.25
CA GLN A 277 -21.13 -11.15 2.03
C GLN A 277 -20.89 -12.39 1.16
N MET A 278 -21.54 -12.48 0.01
CA MET A 278 -21.36 -13.62 -0.91
C MET A 278 -19.92 -13.74 -1.42
N LEU A 279 -19.26 -12.60 -1.74
CA LEU A 279 -17.86 -12.57 -2.15
C LEU A 279 -16.93 -12.99 -1.00
N LEU A 280 -17.26 -12.55 0.21
CA LEU A 280 -16.52 -12.94 1.41
C LEU A 280 -16.65 -14.44 1.69
N ASP A 281 -17.87 -14.98 1.68
CA ASP A 281 -18.13 -16.41 1.93
C ASP A 281 -17.43 -17.29 0.89
N GLU A 282 -17.47 -16.88 -0.40
CA GLU A 282 -16.78 -17.58 -1.48
C GLU A 282 -15.26 -17.61 -1.26
N ALA A 283 -14.65 -16.46 -0.96
CA ALA A 283 -13.22 -16.40 -0.68
C ALA A 283 -12.82 -17.18 0.58
N GLN A 284 -13.61 -17.07 1.66
CA GLN A 284 -13.37 -17.78 2.93
C GLN A 284 -13.48 -19.30 2.80
N SER A 285 -14.22 -19.81 1.82
CA SER A 285 -14.27 -21.25 1.52
C SER A 285 -12.93 -21.84 1.09
N VAL A 286 -12.03 -21.01 0.54
CA VAL A 286 -10.69 -21.40 0.10
C VAL A 286 -9.61 -20.91 1.07
N PHE A 287 -9.76 -19.69 1.59
CA PHE A 287 -8.81 -19.04 2.49
C PHE A 287 -9.54 -18.35 3.66
N GLU A 288 -9.64 -19.04 4.79
CA GLU A 288 -10.45 -18.63 5.96
C GLU A 288 -10.11 -17.22 6.47
N ASN A 289 -8.82 -16.85 6.52
CA ASN A 289 -8.37 -15.54 7.00
C ASN A 289 -8.52 -14.42 5.95
N THR A 290 -9.72 -14.33 5.38
CA THR A 290 -10.11 -13.29 4.42
C THR A 290 -11.00 -12.25 5.09
N GLU A 291 -10.78 -10.97 4.76
CA GLU A 291 -11.65 -9.87 5.17
C GLU A 291 -12.01 -8.94 3.99
N LEU A 292 -13.17 -8.30 4.06
CA LEU A 292 -13.60 -7.29 3.10
C LEU A 292 -12.84 -5.97 3.35
N ALA A 293 -12.31 -5.37 2.28
CA ALA A 293 -11.79 -4.01 2.29
C ALA A 293 -12.94 -2.98 2.36
N VAL A 294 -13.44 -2.72 3.56
CA VAL A 294 -14.55 -1.79 3.82
C VAL A 294 -14.02 -0.38 4.05
N GLU A 295 -14.65 0.62 3.42
CA GLU A 295 -14.25 2.03 3.54
C GLU A 295 -14.26 2.54 4.98
N GLY A 296 -13.23 3.31 5.33
CA GLY A 296 -13.01 3.84 6.67
C GLY A 296 -12.44 2.82 7.65
N ARG A 297 -12.40 1.53 7.30
CA ARG A 297 -11.78 0.51 8.15
C ARG A 297 -10.26 0.56 8.01
N THR A 298 -9.59 0.54 9.15
CA THR A 298 -8.14 0.41 9.26
C THR A 298 -7.78 -1.03 9.65
N PHE A 299 -6.85 -1.62 8.91
CA PHE A 299 -6.33 -2.97 9.15
C PHE A 299 -4.89 -2.86 9.61
N HIS A 300 -4.58 -3.46 10.75
CA HIS A 300 -3.19 -3.70 11.13
C HIS A 300 -2.62 -4.82 10.27
N LEU A 301 -1.52 -4.52 9.61
CA LEU A 301 -0.80 -5.40 8.70
C LEU A 301 0.22 -6.23 9.46
#